data_AF-A0A352EVM7-F1
#
_entry.id   AF-A0A352EVM7-F1
#
_cell.length_a   1.000
_cell.length_b   1.000
_cell.length_c   1.000
_cell.angle_alpha   90.00
_cell.angle_beta   90.00
_cell.angle_gamma   90.00
#
_symmetry.space_group_name_H-M   'P 1'
#
loop_
_entity.id
_entity.type
_entity.pdbx_description
1 polymer ?
#
loop_
_entity_poly.entity_id
_entity_poly.type
_entity_poly.pdbx_seq_one_letter_code
_entity_poly.pdbx_strand_id
1 'polypeptide(L)'
;MKKSCAKTKPASVYVVAVLCFLTATVGSAFAQGGDRRPSPVERREDISNRQAAEYEIEKSSRELKKVPERPADRKRAPEAAEQIKHDFDGLQESHNHIVLFMAEKEGLDRNYNSVLRAVAEIKKYATRLKNNLALPKAQQEKREVEARDDGNNQQIEASLLTLRKHIYDFVTNPLFETPGVLNLEQGRKAGLDLDRIIELSESITKSVDKLKQPAKP
;
A
#
# COMPACT_ATOMS: atom_id res chain seq x y z
N MET A 1 -47.56 -41.82 19.78
CA MET A 1 -46.46 -41.52 20.73
C MET A 1 -45.68 -40.32 20.18
N LYS A 2 -46.06 -39.08 20.52
CA LYS A 2 -45.29 -38.16 21.38
C LYS A 2 -43.76 -38.35 21.32
N LYS A 3 -43.05 -37.39 20.72
CA LYS A 3 -41.97 -36.64 21.40
C LYS A 3 -41.63 -35.36 20.64
N SER A 4 -41.73 -34.29 21.41
CA SER A 4 -41.43 -32.90 21.09
C SER A 4 -39.91 -32.69 21.01
N CYS A 5 -39.43 -31.85 20.09
CA CYS A 5 -38.07 -31.31 20.16
C CYS A 5 -38.13 -29.78 20.13
N ALA A 6 -37.47 -29.17 21.10
CA ALA A 6 -37.64 -27.78 21.49
C ALA A 6 -36.52 -26.89 20.94
N LYS A 7 -36.91 -25.62 20.71
CA LYS A 7 -36.18 -24.37 20.98
C LYS A 7 -34.69 -24.27 20.60
N THR A 8 -34.44 -23.32 19.68
CA THR A 8 -33.30 -22.40 19.79
C THR A 8 -33.77 -20.98 19.47
N LYS A 9 -33.54 -20.05 20.41
CA LYS A 9 -33.82 -18.61 20.28
C LYS A 9 -32.61 -17.91 19.63
N PRO A 10 -32.79 -16.87 18.81
CA PRO A 10 -31.71 -15.93 18.54
C PRO A 10 -31.74 -14.76 19.54
N ALA A 11 -30.70 -14.66 20.36
CA ALA A 11 -30.17 -13.40 20.89
C ALA A 11 -28.95 -13.04 20.01
N SER A 12 -28.50 -11.81 19.80
CA SER A 12 -28.71 -10.55 20.49
C SER A 12 -28.27 -9.46 19.49
N VAL A 13 -29.11 -8.49 19.22
CA VAL A 13 -28.76 -7.31 18.41
C VAL A 13 -28.26 -6.24 19.38
N TYR A 14 -26.96 -5.99 19.41
CA TYR A 14 -26.38 -4.86 20.14
C TYR A 14 -26.24 -3.67 19.18
N VAL A 15 -27.23 -2.79 19.19
CA VAL A 15 -27.10 -1.42 18.66
C VAL A 15 -26.53 -0.58 19.79
N VAL A 16 -25.24 -0.23 19.69
CA VAL A 16 -24.61 0.73 20.59
C VAL A 16 -25.06 2.12 20.17
N ALA A 17 -26.02 2.68 20.91
CA ALA A 17 -26.44 4.06 20.82
C ALA A 17 -25.34 4.96 21.42
N VAL A 18 -24.73 5.78 20.58
CA VAL A 18 -23.83 6.86 20.98
C VAL A 18 -24.69 8.03 21.46
N LEU A 19 -24.69 8.27 22.78
CA LEU A 19 -25.21 9.52 23.35
C LEU A 19 -24.44 9.86 24.62
N CYS A 20 -23.39 10.68 24.47
CA CYS A 20 -22.78 11.40 25.59
C CYS A 20 -22.81 12.89 25.27
N PHE A 21 -23.89 13.54 25.73
CA PHE A 21 -23.93 14.98 25.92
C PHE A 21 -23.66 15.28 27.40
N LEU A 22 -22.95 16.39 27.61
CA LEU A 22 -22.77 17.16 28.85
C LEU A 22 -21.82 16.59 29.91
N THR A 23 -20.74 17.32 30.17
CA THR A 23 -20.62 18.10 31.42
C THR A 23 -19.43 19.05 31.36
N ALA A 24 -19.68 20.30 31.78
CA ALA A 24 -18.69 21.33 31.99
C ALA A 24 -17.93 21.05 33.30
N THR A 25 -16.61 21.20 33.27
CA THR A 25 -15.81 21.40 34.49
C THR A 25 -14.99 22.68 34.36
N VAL A 26 -15.18 23.52 35.35
CA VAL A 26 -14.52 24.79 35.59
C VAL A 26 -13.17 24.53 36.26
N GLY A 27 -12.13 25.22 35.80
CA GLY A 27 -11.06 25.72 36.65
C GLY A 27 -9.84 24.82 36.86
N SER A 28 -8.72 25.21 36.24
CA SER A 28 -7.47 25.44 36.95
C SER A 28 -6.65 26.48 36.19
N ALA A 29 -6.47 27.62 36.86
CA ALA A 29 -5.49 28.64 36.53
C ALA A 29 -4.05 28.12 36.76
N PHE A 30 -3.08 28.98 36.47
CA PHE A 30 -1.61 28.81 36.48
C PHE A 30 -1.09 28.20 35.15
N ALA A 31 -0.31 28.89 34.32
CA ALA A 31 0.76 29.83 34.66
C ALA A 31 0.71 31.10 33.78
N GLN A 32 0.67 32.26 34.43
CA GLN A 32 1.17 33.51 33.84
C GLN A 32 2.68 33.36 33.72
N GLY A 33 3.15 32.84 32.58
CA GLY A 33 4.53 33.07 32.15
C GLY A 33 4.68 34.58 32.00
N GLY A 34 5.49 35.18 32.88
CA GLY A 34 5.66 36.63 32.90
C GLY A 34 6.02 37.16 31.52
N ASP A 35 5.30 38.19 31.09
CA ASP A 35 5.64 39.05 29.96
C ASP A 35 6.99 39.72 30.25
N ARG A 36 8.09 38.99 30.03
CA ARG A 36 9.36 39.62 29.70
C ARG A 36 9.16 40.23 28.33
N ARG A 37 8.78 41.51 28.30
CA ARG A 37 8.86 42.31 27.08
C ARG A 37 10.30 42.18 26.58
N PRO A 38 10.54 41.59 25.39
CA PRO A 38 11.88 41.41 24.88
C PRO A 38 12.54 42.78 24.81
N SER A 39 13.79 42.82 25.28
CA SER A 39 14.55 44.06 25.29
C SER A 39 14.64 44.61 23.85
N PRO A 40 14.80 45.93 23.65
CA PRO A 40 14.97 46.48 22.31
C PRO A 40 16.09 45.81 21.49
N VAL A 41 17.10 45.26 22.16
CA VAL A 41 18.20 44.49 21.55
C VAL A 41 17.73 43.11 21.08
N GLU A 42 17.03 42.38 21.95
CA GLU A 42 16.49 41.04 21.67
C GLU A 42 15.45 41.06 20.54
N ARG A 43 14.64 42.12 20.49
CA ARG A 43 13.69 42.34 19.39
C ARG A 43 14.38 42.62 18.06
N ARG A 44 15.56 43.25 18.09
CA ARG A 44 16.36 43.55 16.90
C ARG A 44 17.06 42.30 16.37
N GLU A 45 17.53 41.42 17.27
CA GLU A 45 18.11 40.13 16.93
C GLU A 45 17.07 39.18 16.32
N ASP A 46 15.86 39.10 16.88
CA ASP A 46 14.77 38.29 16.33
C ASP A 46 14.40 38.73 14.90
N ILE A 47 14.26 40.05 14.67
CA ILE A 47 14.00 40.60 13.34
C ILE A 47 15.15 40.26 12.38
N SER A 48 16.40 40.39 12.82
CA SER A 48 17.58 40.07 12.01
C SER A 48 17.64 38.58 11.66
N ASN A 49 17.36 37.69 12.62
CA ASN A 49 17.35 36.24 12.42
C ASN A 49 16.23 35.83 11.47
N ARG A 50 15.05 36.43 11.60
CA ARG A 50 13.93 36.20 10.70
C ARG A 50 14.23 36.65 9.28
N GLN A 51 14.84 37.82 9.11
CA GLN A 51 15.29 38.30 7.80
C GLN A 51 16.40 37.42 7.20
N ALA A 52 17.33 36.91 8.01
CA ALA A 52 18.35 35.97 7.55
C ALA A 52 17.74 34.65 7.10
N ALA A 53 16.76 34.10 7.85
CA ALA A 53 16.04 32.89 7.47
C ALA A 53 15.22 33.07 6.18
N GLU A 54 14.51 34.20 6.05
CA GLU A 54 13.78 34.53 4.82
C GLU A 54 14.72 34.69 3.61
N TYR A 55 15.90 35.30 3.81
CA TYR A 55 16.92 35.42 2.77
C TYR A 55 17.49 34.05 2.35
N GLU A 56 17.76 33.15 3.29
CA GLU A 56 18.23 31.79 2.96
C GLU A 56 17.18 30.97 2.21
N ILE A 57 15.91 31.07 2.62
CA ILE A 57 14.79 30.42 1.91
C ILE A 57 14.67 30.98 0.49
N GLU A 58 14.73 32.30 0.33
CA GLU A 58 14.63 32.93 -0.99
C GLU A 58 15.83 32.58 -1.88
N LYS A 59 17.04 32.60 -1.33
CA LYS A 59 18.27 32.19 -2.04
C LYS A 59 18.16 30.74 -2.51
N SER A 60 17.74 29.84 -1.63
CA SER A 60 17.54 28.42 -1.96
C SER A 60 16.47 28.24 -3.05
N SER A 61 15.35 28.98 -2.97
CA SER A 61 14.30 28.97 -3.99
C SER A 61 14.78 29.49 -5.35
N ARG A 62 15.62 30.54 -5.36
CA ARG A 62 16.22 31.08 -6.58
C ARG A 62 17.26 30.13 -7.17
N GLU A 63 18.01 29.42 -6.35
CA GLU A 63 18.97 28.39 -6.80
C GLU A 63 18.25 27.18 -7.40
N LEU A 64 17.15 26.73 -6.80
CA LEU A 64 16.27 25.69 -7.38
C LEU A 64 15.67 26.13 -8.73
N LYS A 65 15.21 27.38 -8.85
CA LYS A 65 14.69 27.94 -10.11
C LYS A 65 15.76 28.15 -11.19
N LYS A 66 17.05 28.20 -10.81
CA LYS A 66 18.18 28.36 -11.73
C LYS A 66 18.70 27.04 -12.27
N VAL A 67 18.24 25.90 -11.76
CA VAL A 67 18.42 24.63 -12.47
C VAL A 67 17.42 24.63 -13.63
N PRO A 68 17.86 24.73 -14.90
CA PRO A 68 16.94 24.63 -16.01
C PRO A 68 16.39 23.21 -16.02
N GLU A 69 15.18 23.02 -15.50
CA GLU A 69 14.41 21.81 -15.74
C GLU A 69 14.29 21.67 -17.26
N ARG A 70 14.86 20.60 -17.81
CA ARG A 70 14.76 20.37 -19.25
C ARG A 70 13.28 20.20 -19.58
N PRO A 71 12.79 20.71 -20.72
CA PRO A 71 11.39 20.50 -21.14
C PRO A 71 10.97 19.02 -21.16
N ALA A 72 11.93 18.11 -21.33
CA ALA A 72 11.75 16.67 -21.23
C ALA A 72 11.35 16.21 -19.81
N ASP A 73 11.90 16.79 -18.75
CA ASP A 73 11.63 16.39 -17.37
C ASP A 73 10.24 16.85 -16.91
N ARG A 74 9.78 18.02 -17.39
CA ARG A 74 8.41 18.52 -17.14
C ARG A 74 7.32 17.69 -17.83
N LYS A 75 7.62 17.02 -18.95
CA LYS A 75 6.70 16.08 -19.64
C LYS A 75 6.75 14.67 -19.06
N ARG A 76 7.89 14.24 -18.54
CA ARG A 76 8.05 12.92 -17.90
C ARG A 76 7.24 12.76 -16.63
N ALA A 77 7.08 13.82 -15.84
CA ALA A 77 6.31 13.78 -14.60
C ALA A 77 4.80 13.44 -14.82
N PRO A 78 4.06 14.10 -15.72
CA PRO A 78 2.66 13.75 -15.99
C PRO A 78 2.52 12.38 -16.67
N GLU A 79 3.40 12.03 -17.61
CA GLU A 79 3.39 10.71 -18.27
C GLU A 79 3.62 9.57 -17.25
N ALA A 80 4.55 9.76 -16.30
CA ALA A 80 4.78 8.81 -15.22
C ALA A 80 3.58 8.70 -14.27
N ALA A 81 2.93 9.83 -13.93
CA ALA A 81 1.74 9.83 -13.08
C ALA A 81 0.55 9.11 -13.74
N GLU A 82 0.34 9.30 -15.04
CA GLU A 82 -0.67 8.58 -15.81
C GLU A 82 -0.39 7.07 -15.86
N GLN A 83 0.87 6.68 -16.07
CA GLN A 83 1.26 5.28 -16.07
C GLN A 83 1.11 4.64 -14.68
N ILE A 84 1.47 5.35 -13.60
CA ILE A 84 1.26 4.87 -12.23
C ILE A 84 -0.23 4.61 -12.00
N LYS A 85 -1.10 5.56 -12.35
CA LYS A 85 -2.55 5.40 -12.21
C LYS A 85 -3.06 4.19 -12.99
N HIS A 86 -2.72 4.11 -14.28
CA HIS A 86 -3.10 2.99 -15.14
C HIS A 86 -2.65 1.65 -14.55
N ASP A 87 -1.44 1.59 -13.99
CA ASP A 87 -0.90 0.35 -13.46
C ASP A 87 -1.51 -0.02 -12.10
N PHE A 88 -1.94 0.95 -11.29
CA PHE A 88 -2.76 0.70 -10.09
C PHE A 88 -4.13 0.12 -10.45
N ASP A 89 -4.79 0.70 -11.45
CA ASP A 89 -6.11 0.24 -11.91
C ASP A 89 -6.01 -1.18 -12.49
N GLY A 90 -5.02 -1.41 -13.37
CA GLY A 90 -4.78 -2.72 -13.97
C GLY A 90 -4.38 -3.81 -12.97
N LEU A 91 -3.63 -3.44 -11.90
CA LEU A 91 -3.30 -4.36 -10.81
C LEU A 91 -4.55 -4.82 -10.07
N GLN A 92 -5.47 -3.90 -9.75
CA GLN A 92 -6.73 -4.20 -9.06
C GLN A 92 -7.68 -5.02 -9.94
N GLU A 93 -7.80 -4.69 -11.23
CA GLU A 93 -8.61 -5.44 -12.18
C GLU A 93 -8.11 -6.90 -12.31
N SER A 94 -6.80 -7.07 -12.47
CA SER A 94 -6.20 -8.40 -12.59
C SER A 94 -6.33 -9.22 -11.30
N HIS A 95 -6.23 -8.56 -10.13
CA HIS A 95 -6.54 -9.16 -8.84
C HIS A 95 -7.99 -9.67 -8.80
N ASN A 96 -8.96 -8.87 -9.27
CA ASN A 96 -10.36 -9.27 -9.28
C ASN A 96 -10.60 -10.49 -10.17
N HIS A 97 -9.92 -10.61 -11.32
CA HIS A 97 -9.97 -11.82 -12.13
C HIS A 97 -9.52 -13.07 -11.36
N ILE A 98 -8.42 -12.98 -10.59
CA ILE A 98 -7.98 -14.12 -9.74
C ILE A 98 -9.05 -14.49 -8.72
N VAL A 99 -9.65 -13.50 -8.05
CA VAL A 99 -10.75 -13.73 -7.09
C VAL A 99 -11.88 -14.52 -7.75
N LEU A 100 -12.27 -14.13 -8.96
CA LEU A 100 -13.34 -14.78 -9.70
C LEU A 100 -12.97 -16.23 -10.07
N PHE A 101 -11.78 -16.47 -10.63
CA PHE A 101 -11.35 -17.82 -11.01
C PHE A 101 -11.25 -18.78 -9.81
N MET A 102 -10.86 -18.26 -8.65
CA MET A 102 -10.80 -19.05 -7.41
C MET A 102 -12.20 -19.36 -6.83
N ALA A 103 -13.21 -18.54 -7.13
CA ALA A 103 -14.58 -18.73 -6.64
C ALA A 103 -15.42 -19.66 -7.52
N GLU A 104 -14.91 -20.06 -8.69
CA GLU A 104 -15.62 -20.94 -9.61
C GLU A 104 -15.75 -22.38 -9.06
N LYS A 105 -16.92 -22.98 -9.27
CA LYS A 105 -17.24 -24.33 -8.76
C LYS A 105 -16.53 -25.45 -9.49
N GLU A 106 -16.07 -25.21 -10.72
CA GLU A 106 -15.51 -26.25 -11.58
C GLU A 106 -14.04 -26.59 -11.29
N GLY A 107 -13.42 -25.91 -10.33
CA GLY A 107 -12.02 -26.08 -9.97
C GLY A 107 -11.08 -25.12 -10.70
N LEU A 108 -9.92 -24.86 -10.09
CA LEU A 108 -8.93 -23.90 -10.59
C LEU A 108 -8.22 -24.37 -11.87
N ASP A 109 -8.12 -25.69 -12.07
CA ASP A 109 -7.44 -26.35 -13.19
C ASP A 109 -8.02 -25.98 -14.56
N ARG A 110 -9.35 -25.83 -14.65
CA ARG A 110 -10.02 -25.38 -15.87
C ARG A 110 -9.65 -23.94 -16.25
N ASN A 111 -9.24 -23.15 -15.27
CA ASN A 111 -8.94 -21.73 -15.43
C ASN A 111 -7.45 -21.43 -15.52
N TYR A 112 -6.56 -22.42 -15.60
CA TYR A 112 -5.11 -22.18 -15.58
C TYR A 112 -4.61 -21.25 -16.67
N ASN A 113 -5.19 -21.25 -17.87
CA ASN A 113 -4.81 -20.29 -18.91
C ASN A 113 -5.18 -18.85 -18.51
N SER A 114 -6.38 -18.67 -17.94
CA SER A 114 -6.89 -17.39 -17.47
C SER A 114 -6.12 -16.88 -16.25
N VAL A 115 -5.81 -17.77 -15.31
CA VAL A 115 -4.97 -17.49 -14.13
C VAL A 115 -3.58 -17.04 -14.55
N LEU A 116 -2.91 -17.77 -15.46
CA LEU A 116 -1.59 -17.38 -15.97
C LEU A 116 -1.61 -15.99 -16.61
N ARG A 117 -2.65 -15.68 -17.39
CA ARG A 117 -2.80 -14.38 -18.02
C ARG A 117 -2.95 -13.26 -16.98
N ALA A 118 -3.82 -13.45 -15.98
CA ALA A 118 -4.01 -12.47 -14.91
C ALA A 118 -2.73 -12.27 -14.07
N VAL A 119 -2.04 -13.36 -13.74
CA VAL A 119 -0.78 -13.34 -12.98
C VAL A 119 0.34 -12.63 -13.76
N ALA A 120 0.41 -12.82 -15.08
CA ALA A 120 1.38 -12.13 -15.93
C ALA A 120 1.15 -10.61 -15.97
N GLU A 121 -0.12 -10.18 -16.07
CA GLU A 121 -0.47 -8.76 -16.01
C GLU A 121 -0.17 -8.16 -14.62
N ILE A 122 -0.50 -8.86 -13.52
CA ILE A 122 -0.13 -8.44 -12.16
C ILE A 122 1.37 -8.21 -12.04
N LYS A 123 2.20 -9.16 -12.50
CA LYS A 123 3.65 -9.04 -12.48
C LYS A 123 4.12 -7.79 -13.24
N LYS A 124 3.56 -7.56 -14.43
CA LYS A 124 3.89 -6.42 -15.28
C LYS A 124 3.51 -5.09 -14.64
N TYR A 125 2.33 -4.98 -14.02
CA TYR A 125 1.90 -3.79 -13.29
C TYR A 125 2.78 -3.55 -12.07
N ALA A 126 2.98 -4.56 -11.23
CA ALA A 126 3.80 -4.46 -10.03
C ALA A 126 5.25 -4.05 -10.33
N THR A 127 5.85 -4.60 -11.40
CA THR A 127 7.21 -4.25 -11.83
C THR A 127 7.31 -2.78 -12.22
N ARG A 128 6.33 -2.27 -12.98
CA ARG A 128 6.33 -0.86 -13.40
C ARG A 128 6.04 0.09 -12.25
N LEU A 129 5.09 -0.25 -11.37
CA LEU A 129 4.84 0.49 -10.14
C LEU A 129 6.09 0.58 -9.27
N LYS A 130 6.80 -0.54 -9.08
CA LYS A 130 8.05 -0.56 -8.31
C LYS A 130 9.10 0.40 -8.88
N ASN A 131 9.23 0.45 -10.21
CA ASN A 131 10.20 1.32 -10.87
C ASN A 131 9.78 2.79 -10.86
N ASN A 132 8.48 3.08 -10.94
CA ASN A 132 7.95 4.43 -11.05
C ASN A 132 7.72 5.12 -9.69
N LEU A 133 7.44 4.36 -8.63
CA LEU A 133 7.12 4.92 -7.30
C LEU A 133 8.36 5.31 -6.47
N ALA A 134 9.57 4.98 -6.92
CA ALA A 134 10.83 5.31 -6.25
C ALA A 134 10.85 4.98 -4.74
N LEU A 135 10.24 3.85 -4.37
CA LEU A 135 10.06 3.46 -2.97
C LEU A 135 11.41 3.17 -2.29
N PRO A 136 11.54 3.46 -0.97
CA PRO A 136 12.71 3.07 -0.20
C PRO A 136 13.00 1.58 -0.35
N LYS A 137 14.28 1.22 -0.53
CA LYS A 137 14.67 -0.19 -0.62
C LYS A 137 14.34 -0.89 0.70
N ALA A 138 13.59 -1.98 0.62
CA ALA A 138 13.43 -2.88 1.77
C ALA A 138 14.79 -3.44 2.17
N GLN A 139 15.09 -3.45 3.48
CA GLN A 139 16.13 -4.33 4.00
C GLN A 139 15.74 -5.75 3.61
N GLN A 140 16.69 -6.50 3.04
CA GLN A 140 16.49 -7.90 2.69
C GLN A 140 16.24 -8.71 3.95
N GLU A 141 14.98 -8.78 4.37
CA GLU A 141 14.55 -9.77 5.35
C GLU A 141 14.66 -11.15 4.69
N LYS A 142 15.17 -12.10 5.48
CA LYS A 142 15.54 -13.45 5.04
C LYS A 142 14.37 -14.06 4.25
N ARG A 143 14.66 -14.50 3.02
CA ARG A 143 13.70 -15.14 2.12
C ARG A 143 13.28 -16.48 2.73
N GLU A 144 12.18 -16.50 3.48
CA GLU A 144 11.42 -17.73 3.66
C GLU A 144 10.66 -17.99 2.36
N VAL A 145 11.33 -18.67 1.43
CA VAL A 145 10.67 -19.37 0.33
C VAL A 145 10.90 -20.85 0.60
N GLU A 146 10.12 -21.40 1.51
CA GLU A 146 10.05 -22.85 1.71
C GLU A 146 8.58 -23.27 1.74
N ALA A 147 7.98 -23.30 0.54
CA ALA A 147 7.00 -24.33 0.24
C ALA A 147 7.63 -25.18 -0.86
N ARG A 148 7.88 -26.47 -0.58
CA ARG A 148 8.29 -27.43 -1.60
C ARG A 148 7.21 -27.42 -2.67
N ASP A 149 7.55 -26.89 -3.84
CA ASP A 149 6.68 -26.82 -5.03
C ASP A 149 6.50 -28.23 -5.58
N ASP A 150 5.57 -28.99 -4.99
CA ASP A 150 5.16 -30.31 -5.49
C ASP A 150 4.19 -30.19 -6.66
N GLY A 151 3.83 -28.94 -7.04
CA GLY A 151 3.04 -28.64 -8.20
C GLY A 151 1.60 -29.10 -8.06
N ASN A 152 1.06 -29.31 -6.86
CA ASN A 152 -0.34 -29.68 -6.69
C ASN A 152 -1.27 -28.44 -6.74
N ASN A 153 -2.51 -28.60 -7.21
CA ASN A 153 -3.53 -27.55 -7.29
C ASN A 153 -3.71 -26.77 -5.98
N GLN A 154 -3.66 -27.48 -4.84
CA GLN A 154 -3.80 -26.87 -3.51
C GLN A 154 -2.69 -25.86 -3.20
N GLN A 155 -1.46 -26.12 -3.67
CA GLN A 155 -0.33 -25.23 -3.46
C GLN A 155 -0.42 -23.98 -4.34
N ILE A 156 -0.91 -24.13 -5.56
CA ILE A 156 -1.17 -23.00 -6.46
C ILE A 156 -2.26 -22.11 -5.86
N GLU A 157 -3.32 -22.71 -5.33
CA GLU A 157 -4.40 -21.98 -4.65
C GLU A 157 -3.89 -21.22 -3.42
N ALA A 158 -3.08 -21.87 -2.57
CA ALA A 158 -2.44 -21.21 -1.43
C ALA A 158 -1.54 -20.04 -1.86
N SER A 159 -0.77 -20.22 -2.94
CA SER A 159 0.09 -19.16 -3.50
C SER A 159 -0.72 -17.98 -4.03
N LEU A 160 -1.87 -18.25 -4.67
CA LEU A 160 -2.80 -17.22 -5.14
C LEU A 160 -3.43 -16.46 -3.97
N LEU A 161 -3.78 -17.13 -2.88
CA LEU A 161 -4.27 -16.47 -1.66
C LEU A 161 -3.21 -15.53 -1.07
N THR A 162 -1.95 -15.98 -0.97
CA THR A 162 -0.86 -15.13 -0.49
C THR A 162 -0.60 -13.96 -1.44
N LEU A 163 -0.65 -14.17 -2.77
CA LEU A 163 -0.53 -13.11 -3.76
C LEU A 163 -1.62 -12.04 -3.57
N ARG A 164 -2.88 -12.47 -3.42
CA ARG A 164 -4.01 -11.57 -3.17
C ARG A 164 -3.82 -10.73 -1.92
N LYS A 165 -3.33 -11.34 -0.83
CA LYS A 165 -3.04 -10.64 0.42
C LYS A 165 -2.02 -9.52 0.19
N HIS A 166 -0.90 -9.78 -0.48
CA HIS A 166 0.10 -8.74 -0.74
C HIS A 166 -0.42 -7.63 -1.66
N ILE A 167 -1.25 -7.96 -2.65
CA ILE A 167 -1.90 -6.94 -3.49
C ILE A 167 -2.80 -6.06 -2.63
N TYR A 168 -3.66 -6.67 -1.78
CA TYR A 168 -4.53 -5.94 -0.87
C TYR A 168 -3.74 -5.01 0.07
N ASP A 169 -2.70 -5.55 0.70
CA ASP A 169 -1.84 -4.82 1.65
C ASP A 169 -1.07 -3.66 0.98
N PHE A 170 -0.74 -3.80 -0.30
CA PHE A 170 -0.15 -2.74 -1.10
C PHE A 170 -1.16 -1.65 -1.45
N VAL A 171 -2.32 -2.01 -2.02
CA VAL A 171 -3.30 -1.01 -2.49
C VAL A 171 -3.97 -0.25 -1.35
N THR A 172 -4.07 -0.86 -0.17
CA THR A 172 -4.60 -0.23 1.06
C THR A 172 -3.53 0.42 1.93
N ASN A 173 -2.30 0.55 1.41
CA ASN A 173 -1.21 1.15 2.17
C ASN A 173 -1.49 2.66 2.41
N PRO A 174 -1.45 3.14 3.68
CA PRO A 174 -1.71 4.54 4.02
C PRO A 174 -0.78 5.55 3.33
N LEU A 175 0.36 5.11 2.79
CA LEU A 175 1.24 5.90 1.94
C LEU A 175 0.47 6.61 0.80
N PHE A 176 -0.58 5.98 0.29
CA PHE A 176 -1.35 6.47 -0.85
C PHE A 176 -2.56 7.33 -0.44
N GLU A 177 -2.89 7.42 0.85
CA GLU A 177 -4.06 8.16 1.34
C GLU A 177 -3.76 9.64 1.64
N THR A 178 -2.54 9.95 2.12
CA THR A 178 -2.18 11.30 2.58
C THR A 178 -1.07 11.90 1.73
N PRO A 179 -1.39 12.76 0.74
CA PRO A 179 -0.39 13.45 -0.06
C PRO A 179 0.52 14.32 0.82
N GLY A 180 1.84 14.21 0.65
CA GLY A 180 2.82 15.12 1.26
C GLY A 180 3.43 14.67 2.60
N VAL A 181 2.97 13.57 3.21
CA VAL A 181 3.64 12.98 4.37
C VAL A 181 4.57 11.87 3.89
N LEU A 182 5.87 12.13 3.92
CA LEU A 182 6.88 11.12 3.59
C LEU A 182 6.98 10.11 4.75
N ASN A 183 6.21 9.02 4.66
CA ASN A 183 6.27 7.93 5.63
C ASN A 183 7.20 6.82 5.13
N LEU A 184 8.45 6.84 5.60
CA LEU A 184 9.49 5.90 5.18
C LEU A 184 9.12 4.43 5.45
N GLU A 185 8.50 4.13 6.59
CA GLU A 185 8.09 2.76 6.92
C GLU A 185 6.99 2.25 5.98
N GLN A 186 6.00 3.11 5.69
CA GLN A 186 4.94 2.74 4.74
C GLN A 186 5.48 2.58 3.32
N GLY A 187 6.44 3.43 2.92
CA GLY A 187 7.20 3.28 1.68
C GLY A 187 7.97 1.96 1.59
N ARG A 188 8.68 1.59 2.67
CA ARG A 188 9.41 0.32 2.75
C ARG A 188 8.47 -0.89 2.66
N LYS A 189 7.35 -0.84 3.37
CA LYS A 189 6.31 -1.87 3.33
C LYS A 189 5.72 -2.02 1.93
N ALA A 190 5.34 -0.91 1.29
CA ALA A 190 4.84 -0.93 -0.08
C ALA A 190 5.86 -1.53 -1.06
N GLY A 191 7.14 -1.20 -0.90
CA GLY A 191 8.23 -1.79 -1.70
C GLY A 191 8.35 -3.30 -1.50
N LEU A 192 8.28 -3.76 -0.25
CA LEU A 192 8.31 -5.19 0.08
C LEU A 192 7.09 -5.93 -0.50
N ASP A 193 5.89 -5.35 -0.38
CA ASP A 193 4.68 -5.95 -0.93
C ASP A 193 4.79 -6.11 -2.46
N LEU A 194 5.32 -5.11 -3.18
CA LEU A 194 5.59 -5.22 -4.62
C LEU A 194 6.62 -6.32 -4.97
N ASP A 195 7.67 -6.46 -4.16
CA ASP A 195 8.65 -7.54 -4.34
C ASP A 195 8.01 -8.91 -4.20
N ARG A 196 7.19 -9.10 -3.16
CA ARG A 196 6.47 -10.36 -2.93
C ARG A 196 5.46 -10.66 -4.03
N ILE A 197 4.74 -9.65 -4.53
CA ILE A 197 3.83 -9.80 -5.66
C ILE A 197 4.59 -10.34 -6.89
N ILE A 198 5.73 -9.74 -7.23
CA ILE A 198 6.54 -10.16 -8.38
C ILE A 198 7.06 -11.59 -8.19
N GLU A 199 7.64 -11.91 -7.03
CA GLU A 199 8.17 -13.24 -6.71
C GLU A 199 7.09 -14.33 -6.77
N LEU A 200 5.93 -14.09 -6.15
CA LEU A 200 4.81 -15.03 -6.15
C LEU A 200 4.24 -15.22 -7.55
N SER A 201 4.09 -14.15 -8.34
CA SER A 201 3.63 -14.26 -9.73
C SER A 201 4.55 -15.15 -10.56
N GLU A 202 5.88 -15.05 -10.39
CA GLU A 202 6.83 -15.93 -11.06
C GLU A 202 6.72 -17.38 -10.58
N SER A 203 6.57 -17.59 -9.28
CA SER A 203 6.42 -18.93 -8.70
C SER A 203 5.15 -19.61 -9.22
N ILE A 204 4.01 -18.93 -9.18
CA ILE A 204 2.71 -19.44 -9.66
C ILE A 204 2.80 -19.81 -11.14
N THR A 205 3.43 -18.96 -11.96
CA THR A 205 3.61 -19.25 -13.39
C THR A 205 4.35 -20.57 -13.59
N LYS A 206 5.46 -20.77 -12.87
CA LYS A 206 6.26 -22.00 -12.94
C LYS A 206 5.49 -23.22 -12.45
N SER A 207 4.74 -23.12 -11.34
CA SER A 207 3.95 -24.24 -10.79
C SER A 207 2.84 -24.67 -11.75
N VAL A 208 2.11 -23.72 -12.35
CA VAL A 208 1.06 -24.02 -13.33
C VAL A 208 1.65 -24.62 -14.61
N ASP A 209 2.79 -24.11 -15.08
CA ASP A 209 3.46 -24.65 -16.28
C ASP A 209 3.94 -26.09 -16.06
N LYS A 210 4.46 -26.41 -14.86
CA LYS A 210 4.83 -27.79 -14.49
C LYS A 210 3.63 -28.74 -14.54
N LEU A 211 2.45 -28.30 -14.08
CA LEU A 211 1.22 -29.09 -14.12
C LEU A 211 0.69 -29.34 -15.53
N LYS A 212 0.94 -28.41 -16.46
CA LYS A 212 0.54 -28.56 -17.87
C LYS A 212 1.46 -29.48 -18.67
N GLN A 213 2.68 -29.71 -18.20
CA GLN A 213 3.59 -30.62 -18.88
C GLN A 213 3.20 -32.08 -18.56
N PRO A 214 3.10 -32.97 -19.57
CA PRO A 214 2.90 -34.38 -19.31
C PRO A 214 4.06 -34.91 -18.48
N ALA A 215 3.76 -35.64 -17.41
CA ALA A 215 4.78 -36.31 -16.61
C ALA A 215 5.67 -37.13 -17.55
N LYS A 216 6.95 -36.77 -17.61
CA LYS A 216 7.93 -37.48 -18.45
C LYS A 216 8.05 -38.91 -17.89
N PRO A 217 7.80 -39.96 -18.68
CA PRO A 217 7.90 -41.34 -18.22
C PRO A 217 9.33 -41.70 -17.81
#